data_AF-A0A9E7EA06-F1
#
_entry.id   AF-A0A9E7EA06-F1
#
_cell.length_a   1.000
_cell.length_b   1.000
_cell.length_c   1.000
_cell.angle_alpha   90.00
_cell.angle_beta   90.00
_cell.angle_gamma   90.00
#
_symmetry.space_group_name_H-M   'P 1'
#
loop_
_entity.id
_entity.type
_entity.pdbx_description
1 polymer ?
#
loop_
_entity_poly.entity_id
_entity_poly.type
_entity_poly.pdbx_seq_one_letter_code
_entity_poly.pdbx_strand_id
1 'polypeptide(L)'
;MGVLLGYRLFQLLMLPLVGAAASAAAPLPGCRTRCGEVDVPYPFGIGPNCSREGFSLDCNTTTGGHEKLFVFNVEIVNISLPLGQARMLNAISWQCYNVSTNSIDYNTWSLNLTNTPYRFSDDLNKFTAIGCDTLAYIGDFQRADSYQSGCVSVCHNEVSLVNSSCSGIGCCQTSIPKDLTYYEVWFDSNFNSSSIWNFSRCSYAVLLEANQFEFLTSYITTTQFRYNNDGTAPLVVDWAIGNETCEVAQRNKTSYACISEHSECLNSSNGPGYLCNCSRGYHGNSYVAQGCQDINECDDKDRYPCNGICKNLPGSYDCSCPRGTHGDAINGTCTQHQKLPSAAKVAIATNRCKLMAVRERLSRSVSFQDLNPTVEPVSLSGSVGCCNRGFVAAVESRFVTRVAASQRRRKDDIALSILAIVCALPSLGSFKSPTTPCEVCWSPLHR
;
A
#
# COMPACT_ATOMS: atom_id res chain seq x y z
N MET A 1 -4.75 79.96 39.54
CA MET A 1 -5.82 79.20 40.25
C MET A 1 -6.93 78.98 39.24
N GLY A 2 -7.30 77.80 38.76
CA GLY A 2 -6.89 76.43 39.06
C GLY A 2 -7.26 75.51 37.88
N VAL A 3 -6.55 74.39 37.81
CA VAL A 3 -6.88 73.16 37.08
C VAL A 3 -7.53 72.21 38.11
N LEU A 4 -8.23 71.15 37.65
CA LEU A 4 -8.86 70.02 38.38
C LEU A 4 -10.38 70.23 38.57
N LEU A 5 -11.32 69.28 38.41
CA LEU A 5 -11.29 67.81 38.35
C LEU A 5 -12.68 67.33 37.88
N GLY A 6 -12.83 66.12 37.33
CA GLY A 6 -14.12 65.39 37.41
C GLY A 6 -14.65 64.65 36.19
N TYR A 7 -13.89 63.72 35.62
CA TYR A 7 -14.42 62.63 34.78
C TYR A 7 -15.20 61.60 35.64
N ARG A 8 -16.46 61.31 35.28
CA ARG A 8 -17.30 60.15 35.67
C ARG A 8 -18.38 60.03 34.59
N LEU A 9 -18.81 58.90 34.03
CA LEU A 9 -18.58 57.47 34.22
C LEU A 9 -19.15 56.81 32.93
N PHE A 10 -18.37 56.06 32.16
CA PHE A 10 -18.92 55.16 31.12
C PHE A 10 -18.28 53.79 31.36
N GLN A 11 -18.91 52.98 32.22
CA GLN A 11 -18.56 51.57 32.34
C GLN A 11 -19.31 50.81 31.25
N LEU A 12 -18.61 50.52 30.16
CA LEU A 12 -18.99 49.48 29.20
C LEU A 12 -18.79 48.11 29.87
N LEU A 13 -19.90 47.42 30.13
CA LEU A 13 -19.92 45.99 30.42
C LEU A 13 -19.44 45.24 29.17
N MET A 14 -18.18 44.79 29.17
CA MET A 14 -17.68 43.80 28.23
C MET A 14 -18.19 42.42 28.68
N LEU A 15 -19.27 41.95 28.05
CA LEU A 15 -19.65 40.55 28.09
C LEU A 15 -18.57 39.74 27.36
N PRO A 16 -18.00 38.67 27.95
CA PRO A 16 -17.16 37.77 27.19
C PRO A 16 -18.07 37.01 26.22
N LEU A 17 -17.83 37.21 24.93
CA LEU A 17 -18.37 36.36 23.87
C LEU A 17 -17.72 34.98 24.07
N VAL A 18 -18.41 34.08 24.78
CA VAL A 18 -18.06 32.66 24.77
C VAL A 18 -18.40 32.17 23.37
N GLY A 19 -17.43 32.26 22.47
CA GLY A 19 -17.49 31.54 21.21
C GLY A 19 -17.57 30.06 21.54
N ALA A 20 -18.73 29.45 21.32
CA ALA A 20 -18.84 28.01 21.27
C ALA A 20 -17.98 27.55 20.09
N ALA A 21 -16.73 27.18 20.36
CA ALA A 21 -15.98 26.36 19.45
C ALA A 21 -16.78 25.06 19.32
N ALA A 22 -17.37 24.83 18.16
CA ALA A 22 -17.89 23.52 17.81
C ALA A 22 -16.71 22.55 17.91
N SER A 23 -16.68 21.75 18.99
CA SER A 23 -15.76 20.63 19.11
C SER A 23 -16.18 19.61 18.06
N ALA A 24 -15.46 19.60 16.94
CA ALA A 24 -15.69 18.66 15.86
C ALA A 24 -15.10 17.28 16.24
N ALA A 25 -16.03 16.32 16.34
CA ALA A 25 -15.88 14.85 16.25
C ALA A 25 -14.84 14.15 17.15
N ALA A 26 -15.15 14.02 18.43
CA ALA A 26 -14.87 12.80 19.17
C ALA A 26 -16.22 12.08 19.41
N PRO A 27 -16.28 10.73 19.48
CA PRO A 27 -17.51 10.07 19.91
C PRO A 27 -17.92 10.64 21.28
N LEU A 28 -19.20 11.01 21.41
CA LEU A 28 -19.73 11.57 22.65
C LEU A 28 -19.41 10.65 23.84
N PRO A 29 -19.07 11.19 25.03
CA PRO A 29 -18.91 10.37 26.23
C PRO A 29 -20.14 9.49 26.44
N GLY A 30 -19.93 8.18 26.55
CA GLY A 30 -21.01 7.20 26.69
C GLY A 30 -21.39 6.46 25.40
N CYS A 31 -20.78 6.79 24.26
CA CYS A 31 -20.93 5.99 23.06
C CYS A 31 -20.31 4.59 23.23
N ARG A 32 -21.06 3.58 22.77
CA ARG A 32 -20.65 2.19 22.84
C ARG A 32 -19.57 1.90 21.81
N THR A 33 -18.41 1.41 22.26
CA THR A 33 -17.22 1.17 21.43
C THR A 33 -17.03 -0.28 21.00
N ARG A 34 -17.89 -1.20 21.46
CA ARG A 34 -17.80 -2.63 21.14
C ARG A 34 -19.18 -3.27 21.13
N CYS A 35 -19.42 -4.21 20.22
CA CYS A 35 -20.62 -5.02 20.16
C CYS A 35 -20.24 -6.49 20.02
N GLY A 36 -20.46 -7.29 21.07
CA GLY A 36 -19.90 -8.64 21.16
C GLY A 36 -18.37 -8.60 21.04
N GLU A 37 -17.84 -9.31 20.04
CA GLU A 37 -16.39 -9.36 19.78
C GLU A 37 -15.88 -8.27 18.84
N VAL A 38 -16.77 -7.46 18.24
CA VAL A 38 -16.42 -6.48 17.22
C VAL A 38 -16.21 -5.11 17.84
N ASP A 39 -15.01 -4.56 17.64
CA ASP A 39 -14.72 -3.17 17.99
C ASP A 39 -15.40 -2.22 17.00
N VAL A 40 -15.99 -1.14 17.53
CA VAL A 40 -16.74 -0.14 16.76
C VAL A 40 -16.03 1.20 16.89
N PRO A 41 -15.02 1.46 16.04
CA PRO A 41 -14.30 2.72 16.05
C PRO A 41 -15.06 3.79 15.25
N TYR A 42 -14.99 5.04 15.70
CA TYR A 42 -15.48 6.18 14.89
C TYR A 42 -14.77 6.19 13.52
N PRO A 43 -15.45 6.43 12.37
CA PRO A 43 -16.74 7.09 12.19
C PRO A 43 -17.97 6.21 12.43
N PHE A 44 -17.79 4.91 12.67
CA PHE A 44 -18.87 4.00 13.04
C PHE A 44 -19.34 4.27 14.47
N GLY A 45 -20.61 4.01 14.74
CA GLY A 45 -21.15 4.20 16.07
C GLY A 45 -22.50 3.53 16.26
N ILE A 46 -22.79 3.21 17.52
CA ILE A 46 -24.05 2.61 17.96
C ILE A 46 -24.80 3.64 18.81
N GLY A 47 -26.02 3.95 18.40
CA GLY A 47 -26.88 4.90 19.10
C GLY A 47 -26.77 6.35 18.59
N PRO A 48 -27.62 7.25 19.13
CA PRO A 48 -27.79 8.60 18.60
C PRO A 48 -26.53 9.43 18.76
N ASN A 49 -26.12 10.12 17.68
CA ASN A 49 -24.94 10.98 17.62
C ASN A 49 -23.59 10.29 17.92
N CYS A 50 -23.53 8.96 17.91
CA CYS A 50 -22.30 8.22 18.13
C CYS A 50 -21.52 7.93 16.84
N SER A 51 -22.16 8.06 15.68
CA SER A 51 -21.56 7.84 14.38
C SER A 51 -21.53 9.13 13.56
N ARG A 52 -20.70 9.12 12.52
CA ARG A 52 -20.88 10.05 11.39
C ARG A 52 -22.15 9.66 10.62
N GLU A 53 -22.72 10.60 9.88
CA GLU A 53 -23.84 10.35 8.98
C GLU A 53 -23.53 9.20 8.01
N GLY A 54 -24.45 8.23 7.90
CA GLY A 54 -24.29 7.03 7.08
C GLY A 54 -23.52 5.87 7.74
N PHE A 55 -22.89 6.08 8.89
CA PHE A 55 -22.07 5.08 9.61
C PHE A 55 -22.73 4.55 10.90
N SER A 56 -24.05 4.75 11.04
CA SER A 56 -24.80 4.20 12.19
C SER A 56 -24.92 2.69 12.06
N LEU A 57 -24.65 1.99 13.15
CA LEU A 57 -24.74 0.53 13.26
C LEU A 57 -25.70 0.11 14.37
N ASP A 58 -26.27 -1.07 14.22
CA ASP A 58 -27.16 -1.69 15.21
C ASP A 58 -26.42 -2.80 15.96
N CYS A 59 -26.63 -2.87 17.28
CA CYS A 59 -26.07 -3.92 18.12
C CYS A 59 -27.20 -4.70 18.78
N ASN A 60 -27.46 -5.90 18.31
CA ASN A 60 -28.60 -6.71 18.72
C ASN A 60 -28.14 -7.93 19.54
N THR A 61 -28.85 -8.20 20.64
CA THR A 61 -28.66 -9.41 21.43
C THR A 61 -29.43 -10.57 20.80
N THR A 62 -28.73 -11.63 20.43
CA THR A 62 -29.31 -12.87 19.93
C THR A 62 -30.04 -13.65 21.04
N THR A 63 -30.85 -14.63 20.66
CA THR A 63 -31.55 -15.53 21.59
C THR A 63 -30.61 -16.30 22.53
N GLY A 64 -29.35 -16.49 22.15
CA GLY A 64 -28.30 -17.09 22.98
C GLY A 64 -27.60 -16.11 23.94
N GLY A 65 -28.02 -14.84 24.00
CA GLY A 65 -27.40 -13.81 24.83
C GLY A 65 -26.12 -13.19 24.25
N HIS A 66 -25.69 -13.62 23.06
CA HIS A 66 -24.54 -13.04 22.37
C HIS A 66 -24.95 -11.81 21.58
N GLU A 67 -24.15 -10.75 21.64
CA GLU A 67 -24.40 -9.53 20.87
C GLU A 67 -23.70 -9.59 19.51
N LYS A 68 -24.40 -9.11 18.48
CA LYS A 68 -23.92 -9.08 17.11
C LYS A 68 -24.14 -7.69 16.51
N LEU A 69 -23.18 -7.25 15.71
CA LEU A 69 -23.17 -5.96 15.06
C LEU A 69 -23.81 -6.07 13.68
N PHE A 70 -24.64 -5.11 13.30
CA PHE A 70 -25.36 -5.11 12.02
C PHE A 70 -25.28 -3.76 11.34
N VAL A 71 -25.27 -3.78 10.02
CA VAL A 71 -25.76 -2.68 9.20
C VAL A 71 -27.03 -3.16 8.49
N PHE A 72 -28.13 -2.44 8.69
CA PHE A 72 -29.46 -2.93 8.30
C PHE A 72 -29.74 -4.32 8.90
N ASN A 73 -29.83 -5.35 8.06
CA ASN A 73 -30.05 -6.75 8.42
C ASN A 73 -28.85 -7.66 8.14
N VAL A 74 -27.67 -7.09 7.87
CA VAL A 74 -26.45 -7.83 7.53
C VAL A 74 -25.44 -7.73 8.68
N GLU A 75 -25.01 -8.88 9.18
CA GLU A 75 -24.05 -8.96 10.29
C GLU A 75 -22.67 -8.47 9.83
N ILE A 76 -22.05 -7.59 10.63
CA ILE A 76 -20.66 -7.15 10.50
C ILE A 76 -19.81 -7.91 11.50
N VAL A 77 -18.75 -8.55 11.02
CA VAL A 77 -17.84 -9.36 11.85
C VAL A 77 -16.49 -8.68 12.09
N ASN A 78 -16.12 -7.70 11.26
CA ASN A 78 -14.87 -6.97 11.42
C ASN A 78 -14.91 -5.61 10.72
N ILE A 79 -14.27 -4.60 11.32
CA ILE A 79 -14.10 -3.26 10.74
C ILE A 79 -12.60 -2.92 10.77
N SER A 80 -12.06 -2.46 9.65
CA SER A 80 -10.68 -2.02 9.52
C SER A 80 -10.63 -0.58 9.05
N LEU A 81 -10.26 0.34 9.95
CA LEU A 81 -10.03 1.74 9.59
C LEU A 81 -8.88 1.91 8.58
N PRO A 82 -7.69 1.32 8.79
CA PRO A 82 -6.55 1.58 7.89
C PRO A 82 -6.76 1.11 6.45
N LEU A 83 -7.58 0.07 6.28
CA LEU A 83 -7.90 -0.49 4.96
C LEU A 83 -9.15 0.16 4.34
N GLY A 84 -9.94 0.91 5.11
CA GLY A 84 -11.23 1.42 4.65
C GLY A 84 -12.22 0.29 4.33
N GLN A 85 -12.17 -0.81 5.10
CA GLN A 85 -12.92 -2.04 4.81
C GLN A 85 -13.74 -2.53 6.00
N ALA A 86 -14.85 -3.19 5.72
CA ALA A 86 -15.62 -3.95 6.71
C ALA A 86 -15.99 -5.33 6.15
N ARG A 87 -16.02 -6.34 7.00
CA ARG A 87 -16.43 -7.72 6.65
C ARG A 87 -17.84 -7.98 7.13
N MET A 88 -18.66 -8.48 6.22
CA MET A 88 -20.07 -8.78 6.41
C MET A 88 -20.34 -10.27 6.16
N LEU A 89 -21.43 -10.80 6.74
CA LEU A 89 -21.92 -12.13 6.42
C LEU A 89 -23.08 -12.04 5.45
N ASN A 90 -22.83 -12.47 4.21
CA ASN A 90 -23.75 -12.39 3.11
C ASN A 90 -24.55 -13.69 2.96
N ALA A 91 -25.85 -13.62 2.69
CA ALA A 91 -26.67 -14.82 2.55
C ALA A 91 -26.38 -15.57 1.23
N ILE A 92 -26.35 -16.91 1.30
CA ILE A 92 -26.11 -17.77 0.14
C ILE A 92 -27.42 -17.94 -0.64
N SER A 93 -27.44 -17.54 -1.91
CA SER A 93 -28.57 -17.87 -2.81
C SER A 93 -28.46 -19.32 -3.25
N TRP A 94 -29.60 -19.99 -3.39
CA TRP A 94 -29.63 -21.40 -3.79
C TRP A 94 -30.88 -21.75 -4.59
N GLN A 95 -30.74 -22.78 -5.41
CA GLN A 95 -31.85 -23.50 -6.03
C GLN A 95 -31.63 -25.01 -5.88
N CYS A 96 -32.68 -25.77 -5.58
CA CYS A 96 -32.60 -27.20 -5.33
C CYS A 96 -33.77 -27.92 -5.99
N TYR A 97 -33.51 -29.06 -6.62
CA TYR A 97 -34.57 -29.90 -7.16
C TYR A 97 -35.28 -30.69 -6.05
N ASN A 98 -36.59 -30.51 -5.98
CA ASN A 98 -37.49 -31.18 -5.05
C ASN A 98 -38.20 -32.34 -5.75
N VAL A 99 -37.78 -33.55 -5.40
CA VAL A 99 -38.28 -34.80 -5.99
C VAL A 99 -39.74 -35.05 -5.61
N SER A 100 -40.18 -34.57 -4.44
CA SER A 100 -41.54 -34.79 -3.95
C SER A 100 -42.58 -33.97 -4.72
N THR A 101 -42.24 -32.73 -5.07
CA THR A 101 -43.12 -31.81 -5.80
C THR A 101 -42.82 -31.74 -7.29
N ASN A 102 -41.73 -32.38 -7.74
CA ASN A 102 -41.22 -32.30 -9.10
C ASN A 102 -41.01 -30.83 -9.56
N SER A 103 -40.45 -30.01 -8.67
CA SER A 103 -40.23 -28.58 -8.88
C SER A 103 -38.84 -28.14 -8.42
N ILE A 104 -38.44 -26.93 -8.80
CA ILE A 104 -37.24 -26.27 -8.27
C ILE A 104 -37.65 -25.35 -7.13
N ASP A 105 -37.11 -25.62 -5.94
CA ASP A 105 -37.20 -24.71 -4.80
C ASP A 105 -36.02 -23.74 -4.86
N TYR A 106 -36.23 -22.48 -4.55
CA TYR A 106 -35.15 -21.49 -4.56
C TYR A 106 -35.30 -20.46 -3.44
N ASN A 107 -34.17 -19.87 -3.07
CA ASN A 107 -34.11 -18.67 -2.25
C ASN A 107 -32.97 -17.80 -2.78
N THR A 108 -33.28 -16.57 -3.14
CA THR A 108 -32.33 -15.62 -3.71
C THR A 108 -32.10 -14.46 -2.77
N TRP A 109 -30.89 -13.90 -2.86
CA TRP A 109 -30.46 -12.79 -2.05
C TRP A 109 -30.25 -11.54 -2.90
N SER A 110 -30.55 -10.39 -2.31
CA SER A 110 -30.17 -9.08 -2.82
C SER A 110 -29.67 -8.21 -1.68
N LEU A 111 -28.73 -7.33 -1.98
CA LEU A 111 -28.19 -6.39 -1.00
C LEU A 111 -28.08 -5.01 -1.62
N ASN A 112 -28.74 -4.05 -0.97
CA ASN A 112 -28.78 -2.67 -1.40
C ASN A 112 -28.05 -1.76 -0.40
N LEU A 113 -26.88 -1.29 -0.82
CA LEU A 113 -26.04 -0.31 -0.11
C LEU A 113 -26.08 1.07 -0.82
N THR A 114 -27.03 1.29 -1.72
CA THR A 114 -27.19 2.57 -2.41
C THR A 114 -27.50 3.68 -1.40
N ASN A 115 -26.92 4.86 -1.59
CA ASN A 115 -26.97 6.00 -0.67
C ASN A 115 -26.35 5.74 0.71
N THR A 116 -25.49 4.73 0.82
CA THR A 116 -24.67 4.49 2.01
C THR A 116 -23.20 4.75 1.70
N PRO A 117 -22.33 4.82 2.72
CA PRO A 117 -20.88 4.93 2.52
C PRO A 117 -20.22 3.67 1.93
N TYR A 118 -20.95 2.56 1.81
CA TYR A 118 -20.39 1.24 1.51
C TYR A 118 -20.50 0.86 0.04
N ARG A 119 -19.50 0.14 -0.46
CA ARG A 119 -19.44 -0.46 -1.81
C ARG A 119 -18.89 -1.87 -1.71
N PHE A 120 -19.33 -2.77 -2.59
CA PHE A 120 -18.74 -4.10 -2.65
C PHE A 120 -17.30 -4.00 -3.16
N SER A 121 -16.34 -4.55 -2.42
CA SER A 121 -14.93 -4.56 -2.83
C SER A 121 -14.77 -5.34 -4.14
N ASP A 122 -14.26 -4.67 -5.17
CA ASP A 122 -14.10 -5.21 -6.53
C ASP A 122 -12.91 -6.15 -6.66
N ASP A 123 -11.92 -5.99 -5.78
CA ASP A 123 -10.66 -6.71 -5.77
C ASP A 123 -10.65 -7.93 -4.83
N LEU A 124 -11.40 -7.88 -3.72
CA LEU A 124 -11.45 -8.97 -2.75
C LEU A 124 -12.64 -9.91 -2.96
N ASN A 125 -13.75 -9.41 -3.51
CA ASN A 125 -14.93 -10.25 -3.73
C ASN A 125 -14.97 -10.85 -5.13
N LYS A 126 -15.52 -12.07 -5.19
CA LYS A 126 -15.90 -12.70 -6.46
C LYS A 126 -17.30 -13.28 -6.37
N PHE A 127 -18.09 -13.05 -7.41
CA PHE A 127 -19.37 -13.72 -7.55
C PHE A 127 -19.09 -15.17 -7.94
N THR A 128 -19.52 -16.09 -7.08
CA THR A 128 -19.21 -17.51 -7.18
C THR A 128 -20.50 -18.30 -7.40
N ALA A 129 -20.56 -19.07 -8.48
CA ALA A 129 -21.61 -20.06 -8.70
C ALA A 129 -21.06 -21.46 -8.45
N ILE A 130 -21.78 -22.27 -7.68
CA ILE A 130 -21.40 -23.62 -7.29
C ILE A 130 -22.54 -24.56 -7.66
N GLY A 131 -22.24 -25.65 -8.35
CA GLY A 131 -23.23 -26.58 -8.86
C GLY A 131 -22.84 -27.11 -10.23
N CYS A 132 -23.56 -28.13 -10.67
CA CYS A 132 -23.50 -28.62 -12.05
C CYS A 132 -24.77 -28.21 -12.79
N ASP A 133 -24.69 -28.06 -14.11
CA ASP A 133 -25.73 -27.44 -14.94
C ASP A 133 -26.31 -26.18 -14.31
N THR A 134 -25.40 -25.29 -13.89
CA THR A 134 -25.73 -24.09 -13.12
C THR A 134 -25.29 -22.86 -13.88
N LEU A 135 -26.25 -21.96 -14.12
CA LEU A 135 -25.99 -20.60 -14.61
C LEU A 135 -26.66 -19.63 -13.64
N ALA A 136 -25.84 -18.85 -12.95
CA ALA A 136 -26.31 -17.82 -12.03
C ALA A 136 -25.86 -16.45 -12.52
N TYR A 137 -26.67 -15.45 -12.26
CA TYR A 137 -26.44 -14.06 -12.62
C TYR A 137 -26.34 -13.18 -11.39
N ILE A 138 -25.60 -12.09 -11.55
CA ILE A 138 -25.48 -11.00 -10.58
C ILE A 138 -25.68 -9.69 -11.32
N GLY A 139 -26.44 -8.78 -10.74
CA GLY A 139 -26.64 -7.45 -11.32
C GLY A 139 -27.92 -6.81 -10.81
N ASP A 140 -28.56 -6.02 -11.66
CA ASP A 140 -29.90 -5.48 -11.45
C ASP A 140 -30.74 -5.86 -12.67
N PHE A 141 -31.64 -6.84 -12.51
CA PHE A 141 -32.39 -7.37 -13.65
C PHE A 141 -33.43 -6.38 -14.17
N GLN A 142 -33.77 -5.34 -13.38
CA GLN A 142 -34.78 -4.35 -13.72
C GLN A 142 -34.21 -3.20 -14.56
N ARG A 143 -32.88 -3.02 -14.56
CA ARG A 143 -32.20 -1.94 -15.28
C ARG A 143 -31.25 -2.49 -16.34
N ALA A 144 -31.64 -2.40 -17.61
CA ALA A 144 -30.83 -2.89 -18.73
C ALA A 144 -29.52 -2.11 -18.96
N ASP A 145 -29.41 -0.88 -18.44
CA ASP A 145 -28.21 -0.04 -18.45
C ASP A 145 -27.27 -0.28 -17.26
N SER A 146 -27.66 -1.18 -16.35
CA SER A 146 -26.89 -1.51 -15.16
C SER A 146 -25.88 -2.63 -15.40
N TYR A 147 -24.94 -2.77 -14.47
CA TYR A 147 -24.03 -3.91 -14.46
C TYR A 147 -24.81 -5.23 -14.35
N GLN A 148 -24.53 -6.14 -15.27
CA GLN A 148 -24.97 -7.52 -15.22
C GLN A 148 -23.81 -8.44 -15.60
N SER A 149 -23.65 -9.51 -14.85
CA SER A 149 -22.70 -10.58 -15.14
C SER A 149 -23.32 -11.93 -14.78
N GLY A 150 -22.61 -12.99 -15.10
CA GLY A 150 -23.04 -14.34 -14.76
C GLY A 150 -21.87 -15.29 -14.67
N CYS A 151 -22.13 -16.43 -14.06
CA CYS A 151 -21.17 -17.51 -13.91
C CYS A 151 -21.85 -18.83 -14.26
N VAL A 152 -21.20 -19.58 -15.15
CA VAL A 152 -21.67 -20.88 -15.61
C VAL A 152 -20.74 -21.97 -15.10
N SER A 153 -21.34 -23.03 -14.58
CA SER A 153 -20.64 -24.23 -14.16
C SER A 153 -21.38 -25.47 -14.69
N VAL A 154 -20.66 -26.32 -15.41
CA VAL A 154 -21.17 -27.53 -16.04
C VAL A 154 -20.29 -28.72 -15.68
N CYS A 155 -20.91 -29.87 -15.47
CA CYS A 155 -20.20 -31.09 -15.10
C CYS A 155 -20.80 -32.28 -15.83
N HIS A 156 -19.98 -33.29 -16.13
CA HIS A 156 -20.48 -34.50 -16.76
C HIS A 156 -20.84 -35.57 -15.71
N ASN A 157 -20.04 -35.71 -14.66
CA ASN A 157 -20.21 -36.66 -13.56
C ASN A 157 -19.36 -36.26 -12.35
N GLU A 158 -19.52 -36.97 -11.24
CA GLU A 158 -18.79 -36.72 -9.97
C GLU A 158 -17.26 -36.84 -10.13
N VAL A 159 -16.78 -37.70 -11.04
CA VAL A 159 -15.34 -37.95 -11.26
C VAL A 159 -14.63 -36.73 -11.86
N SER A 160 -15.36 -35.86 -12.57
CA SER A 160 -14.80 -34.63 -13.14
C SER A 160 -14.57 -33.52 -12.11
N LEU A 161 -15.09 -33.66 -10.88
CA LEU A 161 -14.98 -32.66 -9.83
C LEU A 161 -13.60 -32.75 -9.15
N VAL A 162 -12.97 -31.59 -8.95
CA VAL A 162 -11.66 -31.49 -8.31
C VAL A 162 -11.73 -30.44 -7.21
N ASN A 163 -11.35 -30.81 -5.97
CA ASN A 163 -11.26 -29.85 -4.87
C ASN A 163 -10.32 -28.69 -5.22
N SER A 164 -10.61 -27.52 -4.67
CA SER A 164 -9.82 -26.30 -4.84
C SER A 164 -9.77 -25.79 -6.30
N SER A 165 -10.56 -26.39 -7.21
CA SER A 165 -10.67 -25.98 -8.61
C SER A 165 -11.96 -25.22 -8.84
N CYS A 166 -11.88 -24.06 -9.49
CA CYS A 166 -13.03 -23.24 -9.86
C CYS A 166 -12.90 -22.73 -11.30
N SER A 167 -12.90 -23.68 -12.24
CA SER A 167 -12.63 -23.44 -13.67
C SER A 167 -13.84 -23.71 -14.57
N GLY A 168 -15.06 -23.58 -14.03
CA GLY A 168 -16.31 -23.85 -14.74
C GLY A 168 -16.82 -25.30 -14.62
N ILE A 169 -16.17 -26.12 -13.78
CA ILE A 169 -16.58 -27.49 -13.47
C ILE A 169 -16.89 -27.57 -11.98
N GLY A 170 -18.16 -27.65 -11.62
CA GLY A 170 -18.65 -27.59 -10.24
C GLY A 170 -18.58 -26.19 -9.60
N CYS A 171 -17.65 -25.33 -10.04
CA CYS A 171 -17.49 -23.98 -9.54
C CYS A 171 -17.06 -23.02 -10.66
N CYS A 172 -17.65 -21.82 -10.63
CA CYS A 172 -17.27 -20.69 -11.47
C CYS A 172 -17.15 -19.43 -10.61
N GLN A 173 -16.18 -18.56 -10.94
CA GLN A 173 -16.03 -17.23 -10.34
C GLN A 173 -15.97 -16.13 -11.40
N THR A 174 -16.61 -15.00 -11.13
CA THR A 174 -16.52 -13.78 -11.93
C THR A 174 -16.27 -12.55 -11.06
N SER A 175 -15.53 -11.59 -11.58
CA SER A 175 -15.23 -10.33 -10.90
C SER A 175 -16.40 -9.35 -11.03
N ILE A 176 -16.51 -8.45 -10.06
CA ILE A 176 -17.47 -7.33 -10.08
C ILE A 176 -16.76 -6.03 -10.46
N PRO A 177 -17.46 -5.02 -10.99
CA PRO A 177 -16.90 -3.72 -11.27
C PRO A 177 -16.78 -2.90 -9.99
N LYS A 178 -15.97 -1.84 -10.07
CA LYS A 178 -15.93 -0.76 -9.07
C LYS A 178 -17.27 -0.04 -8.96
N ASP A 179 -17.48 0.60 -7.82
CA ASP A 179 -18.65 1.43 -7.52
C ASP A 179 -19.99 0.65 -7.53
N LEU A 180 -19.92 -0.67 -7.34
CA LEU A 180 -21.13 -1.49 -7.20
C LEU A 180 -21.70 -1.33 -5.79
N THR A 181 -22.91 -0.76 -5.69
CA THR A 181 -23.65 -0.55 -4.43
C THR A 181 -24.92 -1.37 -4.31
N TYR A 182 -25.34 -2.03 -5.38
CA TYR A 182 -26.52 -2.88 -5.39
C TYR A 182 -26.26 -4.09 -6.27
N TYR A 183 -26.73 -5.25 -5.81
CA TYR A 183 -26.90 -6.40 -6.67
C TYR A 183 -28.05 -7.27 -6.15
N GLU A 184 -28.57 -8.07 -7.05
CA GLU A 184 -29.39 -9.24 -6.77
C GLU A 184 -28.88 -10.45 -7.54
N VAL A 185 -29.27 -11.62 -7.06
CA VAL A 185 -28.88 -12.90 -7.66
C VAL A 185 -30.11 -13.60 -8.23
N TRP A 186 -29.98 -14.16 -9.42
CA TRP A 186 -30.98 -15.04 -10.00
C TRP A 186 -30.32 -16.19 -10.76
N PHE A 187 -31.07 -17.28 -10.96
CA PHE A 187 -30.63 -18.46 -11.70
C PHE A 187 -31.36 -18.53 -13.04
N ASP A 188 -30.67 -19.02 -14.07
CA ASP A 188 -31.31 -19.31 -15.36
C ASP A 188 -32.21 -20.53 -15.24
N SER A 189 -33.47 -20.41 -15.68
CA SER A 189 -34.45 -21.50 -15.55
C SER A 189 -34.12 -22.71 -16.43
N ASN A 190 -33.35 -22.53 -17.50
CA ASN A 190 -32.91 -23.62 -18.38
C ASN A 190 -31.75 -24.42 -17.79
N PHE A 191 -31.04 -23.86 -16.81
CA PHE A 191 -29.93 -24.49 -16.09
C PHE A 191 -30.40 -24.88 -14.70
N ASN A 192 -30.96 -26.10 -14.59
CA ASN A 192 -31.47 -26.62 -13.34
C ASN A 192 -31.04 -28.06 -13.09
N SER A 193 -31.12 -28.50 -11.83
CA SER A 193 -30.65 -29.81 -11.39
C SER A 193 -31.64 -30.96 -11.64
N SER A 194 -32.74 -30.77 -12.36
CA SER A 194 -33.79 -31.79 -12.52
C SER A 194 -33.35 -33.07 -13.25
N SER A 195 -32.34 -33.00 -14.10
CA SER A 195 -31.76 -34.16 -14.81
C SER A 195 -30.62 -34.83 -14.05
N ILE A 196 -29.98 -34.11 -13.12
CA ILE A 196 -28.73 -34.49 -12.45
C ILE A 196 -28.83 -34.55 -10.91
N TRP A 197 -30.05 -34.44 -10.36
CA TRP A 197 -30.31 -34.34 -8.93
C TRP A 197 -29.75 -35.48 -8.09
N ASN A 198 -29.53 -36.66 -8.70
CA ASN A 198 -28.92 -37.83 -8.05
C ASN A 198 -27.50 -37.54 -7.53
N PHE A 199 -26.75 -36.66 -8.20
CA PHE A 199 -25.38 -36.31 -7.78
C PHE A 199 -25.21 -34.82 -7.47
N SER A 200 -25.98 -33.93 -8.10
CA SER A 200 -25.90 -32.47 -7.91
C SER A 200 -27.31 -31.94 -7.72
N ARG A 201 -27.83 -32.04 -6.48
CA ARG A 201 -29.22 -31.66 -6.18
C ARG A 201 -29.45 -30.16 -6.14
N CYS A 202 -28.46 -29.42 -5.66
CA CYS A 202 -28.57 -27.99 -5.41
C CYS A 202 -27.47 -27.24 -6.13
N SER A 203 -27.82 -26.02 -6.54
CA SER A 203 -26.91 -25.00 -7.03
C SER A 203 -26.92 -23.82 -6.08
N TYR A 204 -25.79 -23.14 -6.00
CA TYR A 204 -25.54 -22.02 -5.10
C TYR A 204 -24.95 -20.85 -5.87
N ALA A 205 -25.25 -19.64 -5.41
CA ALA A 205 -24.67 -18.42 -5.95
C ALA A 205 -24.49 -17.40 -4.82
N VAL A 206 -23.31 -16.83 -4.71
CA VAL A 206 -22.98 -15.89 -3.62
C VAL A 206 -21.83 -14.98 -4.02
N LEU A 207 -21.91 -13.72 -3.63
CA LEU A 207 -20.77 -12.80 -3.65
C LEU A 207 -20.01 -12.96 -2.33
N LEU A 208 -18.74 -13.36 -2.40
CA LEU A 208 -17.92 -13.68 -1.22
C LEU A 208 -16.46 -13.22 -1.35
N GLU A 209 -15.77 -13.11 -0.22
CA GLU A 209 -14.33 -12.83 -0.13
C GLU A 209 -13.54 -14.01 -0.72
N ALA A 210 -12.94 -13.81 -1.88
CA ALA A 210 -12.36 -14.89 -2.68
C ALA A 210 -11.22 -15.63 -1.98
N ASN A 211 -10.48 -14.95 -1.09
CA ASN A 211 -9.38 -15.54 -0.34
C ASN A 211 -9.83 -16.46 0.82
N GLN A 212 -11.10 -16.37 1.25
CA GLN A 212 -11.68 -17.21 2.30
C GLN A 212 -12.45 -18.41 1.72
N PHE A 213 -12.52 -18.53 0.39
CA PHE A 213 -13.29 -19.56 -0.29
C PHE A 213 -12.39 -20.60 -0.96
N GLU A 214 -12.64 -21.85 -0.62
CA GLU A 214 -12.09 -23.01 -1.30
C GLU A 214 -13.24 -23.92 -1.73
N PHE A 215 -13.26 -24.29 -3.02
CA PHE A 215 -14.27 -25.21 -3.54
C PHE A 215 -14.02 -26.63 -3.03
N LEU A 216 -15.07 -27.27 -2.50
CA LEU A 216 -15.06 -28.67 -2.12
C LEU A 216 -16.08 -29.45 -2.96
N THR A 217 -15.73 -30.65 -3.41
CA THR A 217 -16.65 -31.53 -4.16
C THR A 217 -17.89 -31.88 -3.34
N SER A 218 -17.80 -31.88 -2.00
CA SER A 218 -18.94 -32.07 -1.11
C SER A 218 -20.02 -31.00 -1.26
N TYR A 219 -19.68 -29.80 -1.77
CA TYR A 219 -20.66 -28.76 -2.05
C TYR A 219 -21.58 -29.11 -3.22
N ILE A 220 -21.18 -30.06 -4.07
CA ILE A 220 -22.01 -30.56 -5.18
C ILE A 220 -22.82 -31.78 -4.73
N THR A 221 -22.15 -32.73 -4.07
CA THR A 221 -22.72 -34.03 -3.73
C THR A 221 -23.60 -34.01 -2.48
N THR A 222 -23.55 -32.92 -1.70
CA THR A 222 -24.35 -32.74 -0.48
C THR A 222 -24.96 -31.34 -0.43
N THR A 223 -25.79 -31.09 0.58
CA THR A 223 -26.35 -29.75 0.84
C THR A 223 -25.50 -28.92 1.80
N GLN A 224 -24.26 -29.34 2.09
CA GLN A 224 -23.40 -28.75 3.11
C GLN A 224 -23.22 -27.23 2.91
N PHE A 225 -22.96 -26.77 1.69
CA PHE A 225 -22.72 -25.35 1.42
C PHE A 225 -23.91 -24.46 1.81
N ARG A 226 -25.14 -24.97 1.71
CA ARG A 226 -26.36 -24.25 2.10
C ARG A 226 -26.44 -23.94 3.59
N TYR A 227 -25.91 -24.84 4.42
CA TYR A 227 -26.11 -24.81 5.88
C TYR A 227 -24.82 -24.47 6.64
N ASN A 228 -23.67 -24.51 5.98
CA ASN A 228 -22.43 -24.01 6.54
C ASN A 228 -22.58 -22.56 6.99
N ASN A 229 -22.04 -22.23 8.16
CA ASN A 229 -22.05 -20.88 8.73
C ASN A 229 -23.45 -20.24 8.70
N ASP A 230 -24.48 -21.02 9.08
CA ASP A 230 -25.88 -20.60 9.08
C ASP A 230 -26.40 -20.08 7.71
N GLY A 231 -25.83 -20.61 6.62
CA GLY A 231 -26.20 -20.22 5.25
C GLY A 231 -25.64 -18.87 4.82
N THR A 232 -24.52 -18.46 5.41
CA THR A 232 -23.83 -17.20 5.08
C THR A 232 -22.39 -17.42 4.64
N ALA A 233 -21.86 -16.46 3.89
CA ALA A 233 -20.47 -16.42 3.46
C ALA A 233 -19.86 -15.03 3.74
N PRO A 234 -18.56 -14.94 4.10
CA PRO A 234 -17.89 -13.66 4.28
C PRO A 234 -17.87 -12.84 2.99
N LEU A 235 -18.15 -11.55 3.09
CA LEU A 235 -18.14 -10.55 2.03
C LEU A 235 -17.39 -9.31 2.53
N VAL A 236 -16.58 -8.68 1.69
CA VAL A 236 -15.90 -7.42 2.04
C VAL A 236 -16.62 -6.24 1.42
N VAL A 237 -16.85 -5.18 2.19
CA VAL A 237 -17.22 -3.88 1.64
C VAL A 237 -16.09 -2.88 1.87
N ASP A 238 -15.81 -2.07 0.86
CA ASP A 238 -15.06 -0.85 1.05
C ASP A 238 -16.02 0.25 1.52
N TRP A 239 -15.53 1.22 2.26
CA TRP A 239 -16.30 2.41 2.62
C TRP A 239 -15.52 3.68 2.34
N ALA A 240 -16.22 4.79 2.14
CA ALA A 240 -15.60 6.08 1.92
C ALA A 240 -16.41 7.22 2.56
N ILE A 241 -15.73 8.29 2.94
CA ILE A 241 -16.37 9.51 3.41
C ILE A 241 -16.83 10.35 2.22
N GLY A 242 -18.14 10.59 2.16
CA GLY A 242 -18.75 11.47 1.16
C GLY A 242 -18.48 11.01 -0.28
N ASN A 243 -18.65 11.93 -1.22
CA ASN A 243 -18.45 11.68 -2.66
C ASN A 243 -17.38 12.59 -3.30
N GLU A 244 -16.70 13.39 -2.48
CA GLU A 244 -15.69 14.35 -2.93
C GLU A 244 -14.29 13.73 -2.92
N THR A 245 -13.38 14.27 -3.74
CA THR A 245 -11.96 13.93 -3.64
C THR A 245 -11.33 14.64 -2.43
N CYS A 246 -10.18 14.16 -1.99
CA CYS A 246 -9.38 14.77 -0.94
C CYS A 246 -9.12 16.26 -1.18
N GLU A 247 -8.75 16.65 -2.40
CA GLU A 247 -8.40 18.04 -2.72
C GLU A 247 -9.61 18.98 -2.57
N VAL A 248 -10.82 18.48 -2.80
CA VAL A 248 -12.07 19.23 -2.62
C VAL A 248 -12.46 19.24 -1.15
N ALA A 249 -12.49 18.06 -0.50
CA ALA A 249 -12.89 17.92 0.89
C ALA A 249 -12.02 18.74 1.85
N GLN A 250 -10.72 18.85 1.59
CA GLN A 250 -9.79 19.63 2.40
C GLN A 250 -10.06 21.13 2.41
N ARG A 251 -10.80 21.65 1.41
CA ARG A 251 -11.19 23.07 1.33
C ARG A 251 -12.30 23.41 2.33
N ASN A 252 -13.16 22.45 2.65
CA ASN A 252 -14.24 22.63 3.60
C ASN A 252 -13.86 22.06 4.99
N LYS A 253 -13.24 22.89 5.82
CA LYS A 253 -12.74 22.47 7.14
C LYS A 253 -13.82 22.03 8.13
N THR A 254 -15.08 22.41 7.93
CA THR A 254 -16.16 22.03 8.87
C THR A 254 -16.69 20.62 8.60
N SER A 255 -16.68 20.15 7.35
CA SER A 255 -17.14 18.81 6.98
C SER A 255 -16.01 17.79 6.81
N TYR A 256 -14.76 18.25 6.65
CA TYR A 256 -13.60 17.39 6.47
C TYR A 256 -13.42 16.39 7.62
N ALA A 257 -13.20 15.11 7.29
CA ALA A 257 -13.22 14.03 8.26
C ALA A 257 -11.85 13.71 8.89
N CYS A 258 -10.74 14.00 8.21
CA CYS A 258 -9.40 13.66 8.69
C CYS A 258 -8.92 14.76 9.64
N ILE A 259 -9.41 14.72 10.87
CA ILE A 259 -9.23 15.81 11.84
C ILE A 259 -8.08 15.57 12.83
N SER A 260 -7.54 14.34 12.90
CA SER A 260 -6.37 14.09 13.73
C SER A 260 -5.14 14.83 13.18
N GLU A 261 -4.30 15.34 14.08
CA GLU A 261 -2.92 15.66 13.73
C GLU A 261 -2.22 14.38 13.24
N HIS A 262 -1.26 14.53 12.31
CA HIS A 262 -0.60 13.41 11.66
C HIS A 262 -1.57 12.45 10.95
N SER A 263 -2.62 12.99 10.31
CA SER A 263 -3.48 12.23 9.41
C SER A 263 -3.32 12.68 7.96
N GLU A 264 -3.51 11.72 7.06
CA GLU A 264 -3.44 11.87 5.61
C GLU A 264 -4.78 11.49 4.99
N CYS A 265 -5.16 12.22 3.95
CA CYS A 265 -6.35 11.92 3.15
C CYS A 265 -5.96 11.10 1.94
N LEU A 266 -6.72 10.04 1.68
CA LEU A 266 -6.54 9.13 0.55
C LEU A 266 -7.84 9.06 -0.25
N ASN A 267 -7.80 9.31 -1.55
CA ASN A 267 -8.97 9.11 -2.41
C ASN A 267 -9.37 7.62 -2.41
N SER A 268 -10.68 7.34 -2.41
CA SER A 268 -11.19 5.98 -2.49
C SER A 268 -10.73 5.32 -3.80
N SER A 269 -10.29 4.06 -3.70
CA SER A 269 -9.92 3.24 -4.86
C SER A 269 -11.13 2.59 -5.54
N ASN A 270 -12.27 2.49 -4.83
CA ASN A 270 -13.50 1.85 -5.27
C ASN A 270 -14.64 2.87 -5.21
N GLY A 271 -14.83 3.64 -6.28
CA GLY A 271 -15.85 4.70 -6.37
C GLY A 271 -15.45 6.04 -5.72
N PRO A 272 -16.36 7.03 -5.69
CA PRO A 272 -16.08 8.37 -5.16
C PRO A 272 -15.99 8.41 -3.62
N GLY A 273 -15.37 9.48 -3.11
CA GLY A 273 -15.13 9.71 -1.69
C GLY A 273 -13.67 9.53 -1.28
N TYR A 274 -13.40 9.61 0.02
CA TYR A 274 -12.04 9.51 0.56
C TYR A 274 -11.99 8.80 1.92
N LEU A 275 -10.79 8.36 2.29
CA LEU A 275 -10.42 7.76 3.56
C LEU A 275 -9.42 8.65 4.30
N CYS A 276 -9.30 8.42 5.60
CA CYS A 276 -8.34 9.08 6.46
C CYS A 276 -7.44 8.01 7.08
N ASN A 277 -6.14 8.12 6.89
CA ASN A 277 -5.17 7.24 7.55
C ASN A 277 -4.25 8.07 8.44
N CYS A 278 -3.68 7.45 9.48
CA CYS A 278 -2.56 8.07 10.16
C CYS A 278 -1.34 8.08 9.24
N SER A 279 -0.57 9.17 9.31
CA SER A 279 0.69 9.31 8.62
C SER A 279 1.65 8.19 9.00
N ARG A 280 2.65 7.95 8.14
CA ARG A 280 3.69 6.96 8.42
C ARG A 280 4.36 7.22 9.78
N GLY A 281 4.49 6.17 10.59
CA GLY A 281 5.02 6.25 11.96
C GLY A 281 3.95 6.52 13.03
N TYR A 282 2.68 6.65 12.64
CA TYR A 282 1.56 6.86 13.55
C TYR A 282 0.50 5.76 13.39
N HIS A 283 -0.24 5.48 14.45
CA HIS A 283 -1.34 4.51 14.50
C HIS A 283 -2.53 5.08 15.27
N GLY A 284 -3.71 4.44 15.19
CA GLY A 284 -4.90 4.88 15.91
C GLY A 284 -6.01 5.35 14.96
N ASN A 285 -6.77 6.36 15.38
CA ASN A 285 -7.98 6.80 14.70
C ASN A 285 -7.84 8.21 14.11
N SER A 286 -7.65 8.31 12.80
CA SER A 286 -7.50 9.55 12.03
C SER A 286 -8.77 10.43 12.00
N TYR A 287 -9.93 9.87 12.34
CA TYR A 287 -11.24 10.54 12.34
C TYR A 287 -11.56 11.25 13.66
N VAL A 288 -10.68 11.10 14.67
CA VAL A 288 -10.83 11.69 16.00
C VAL A 288 -9.69 12.66 16.24
N ALA A 289 -9.98 13.82 16.83
CA ALA A 289 -8.93 14.78 17.20
C ALA A 289 -7.90 14.12 18.13
N GLN A 290 -6.60 14.28 17.82
CA GLN A 290 -5.50 13.60 18.52
C GLN A 290 -5.59 12.07 18.53
N GLY A 291 -6.33 11.47 17.59
CA GLY A 291 -6.52 10.02 17.54
C GLY A 291 -5.37 9.26 16.89
N CYS A 292 -4.52 9.92 16.09
CA CYS A 292 -3.26 9.35 15.61
C CYS A 292 -2.16 9.56 16.64
N GLN A 293 -1.60 8.46 17.12
CA GLN A 293 -0.56 8.40 18.13
C GLN A 293 0.73 7.85 17.52
N ASP A 294 1.84 8.41 17.96
CA ASP A 294 3.19 7.97 17.59
C ASP A 294 3.37 6.48 17.90
N ILE A 295 3.93 5.73 16.96
CA ILE A 295 4.27 4.32 17.19
C ILE A 295 5.60 4.30 17.94
N ASN A 296 5.63 3.74 19.14
CA ASN A 296 6.91 3.52 19.81
C ASN A 296 7.60 2.28 19.22
N GLU A 297 8.44 2.48 18.20
CA GLU A 297 9.12 1.36 17.54
C GLU A 297 10.09 0.62 18.47
N CYS A 298 10.55 1.26 19.55
CA CYS A 298 11.44 0.63 20.52
C CYS A 298 10.76 -0.45 21.40
N ASP A 299 9.43 -0.47 21.44
CA ASP A 299 8.66 -1.48 22.19
C ASP A 299 8.40 -2.76 21.37
N ASP A 300 8.58 -2.72 20.05
CA ASP A 300 8.34 -3.85 19.14
C ASP A 300 9.58 -4.11 18.25
N LYS A 301 10.54 -4.84 18.82
CA LYS A 301 11.81 -5.18 18.15
C LYS A 301 11.65 -6.15 16.97
N ASP A 302 10.57 -6.93 16.95
CA ASP A 302 10.32 -7.91 15.90
C ASP A 302 9.89 -7.20 14.61
N ARG A 303 9.04 -6.17 14.75
CA ARG A 303 8.62 -5.34 13.62
C ARG A 303 9.61 -4.22 13.30
N TYR A 304 10.33 -3.71 14.30
CA TYR A 304 11.27 -2.61 14.16
C TYR A 304 12.66 -3.00 14.71
N PRO A 305 13.51 -3.59 13.86
CA PRO A 305 14.81 -4.09 14.28
C PRO A 305 15.71 -3.00 14.85
N CYS A 306 16.19 -3.22 16.08
CA CYS A 306 17.26 -2.42 16.67
C CYS A 306 18.14 -3.26 17.60
N ASN A 307 19.37 -3.51 17.16
CA ASN A 307 20.40 -4.25 17.90
C ASN A 307 21.30 -3.33 18.75
N GLY A 308 21.06 -2.01 18.71
CA GLY A 308 21.77 -1.00 19.47
C GLY A 308 20.94 -0.38 20.60
N ILE A 309 21.22 0.89 20.88
CA ILE A 309 20.41 1.76 21.73
C ILE A 309 19.29 2.32 20.87
N CYS A 310 18.06 1.91 21.18
CA CYS A 310 16.86 2.44 20.54
C CYS A 310 16.38 3.71 21.27
N LYS A 311 16.00 4.72 20.49
CA LYS A 311 15.36 5.94 20.98
C LYS A 311 14.17 6.27 20.08
N ASN A 312 12.98 6.26 20.68
CA ASN A 312 11.76 6.66 19.98
C ASN A 312 11.77 8.16 19.64
N LEU A 313 11.29 8.51 18.45
CA LEU A 313 11.12 9.88 17.97
C LEU A 313 9.70 10.02 17.37
N PRO A 314 9.14 11.24 17.31
CA PRO A 314 7.85 11.42 16.64
C PRO A 314 7.90 10.99 15.16
N GLY A 315 7.15 9.97 14.80
CA GLY A 315 7.01 9.36 13.47
C GLY A 315 8.16 8.44 13.04
N SER A 316 9.12 8.14 13.92
CA SER A 316 10.29 7.30 13.60
C SER A 316 11.09 6.90 14.83
N TYR A 317 12.13 6.08 14.69
CA TYR A 317 13.08 5.81 15.77
C TYR A 317 14.52 6.00 15.32
N ASP A 318 15.38 6.34 16.28
CA ASP A 318 16.83 6.31 16.13
C ASP A 318 17.37 5.03 16.77
N CYS A 319 18.17 4.30 15.99
CA CYS A 319 18.87 3.12 16.47
C CYS A 319 20.37 3.31 16.25
N SER A 320 21.12 3.40 17.34
CA SER A 320 22.55 3.69 17.28
C SER A 320 23.38 2.73 18.13
N CYS A 321 24.60 2.46 17.68
CA CYS A 321 25.49 1.60 18.45
C CYS A 321 25.96 2.27 19.76
N PRO A 322 26.04 1.52 20.87
CA PRO A 322 26.59 2.03 22.12
C PRO A 322 27.97 2.65 21.95
N ARG A 323 28.32 3.64 22.80
CA ARG A 323 29.64 4.29 22.77
C ARG A 323 30.77 3.24 22.81
N GLY A 324 31.73 3.38 21.89
CA GLY A 324 32.86 2.45 21.77
C GLY A 324 32.60 1.24 20.87
N THR A 325 31.39 1.14 20.28
CA THR A 325 31.06 0.16 19.24
C THR A 325 30.69 0.85 17.92
N HIS A 326 30.79 0.11 16.82
CA HIS A 326 30.45 0.55 15.47
C HIS A 326 29.82 -0.62 14.68
N GLY A 327 29.03 -0.30 13.67
CA GLY A 327 28.30 -1.26 12.86
C GLY A 327 26.97 -0.70 12.39
N ASP A 328 26.18 -1.54 11.73
CA ASP A 328 24.78 -1.25 11.42
C ASP A 328 23.93 -1.67 12.62
N ALA A 329 23.37 -0.71 13.35
CA ALA A 329 22.57 -1.00 14.55
C ALA A 329 21.17 -1.53 14.21
N ILE A 330 20.68 -1.35 12.97
CA ILE A 330 19.33 -1.73 12.54
C ILE A 330 19.36 -3.16 11.99
N ASN A 331 20.16 -3.41 10.95
CA ASN A 331 20.22 -4.72 10.28
C ASN A 331 21.43 -5.56 10.68
N GLY A 332 22.42 -4.97 11.36
CA GLY A 332 23.68 -5.60 11.70
C GLY A 332 23.92 -5.73 13.20
N THR A 333 25.18 -5.90 13.57
CA THR A 333 25.59 -5.97 14.99
C THR A 333 26.55 -4.85 15.32
N CYS A 334 26.45 -4.37 16.56
CA CYS A 334 27.40 -3.40 17.09
C CYS A 334 28.66 -4.13 17.58
N THR A 335 29.81 -3.82 16.95
CA THR A 335 31.10 -4.44 17.25
C THR A 335 32.03 -3.44 17.93
N GLN A 336 32.76 -3.87 18.97
CA GLN A 336 33.74 -3.01 19.61
C GLN A 336 34.89 -2.67 18.66
N HIS A 337 35.47 -1.48 18.85
CA HIS A 337 36.80 -1.22 18.28
C HIS A 337 37.76 -2.29 18.81
N GLN A 338 38.33 -3.10 17.91
CA GLN A 338 39.48 -3.92 18.28
C GLN A 338 40.56 -2.96 18.79
N LYS A 339 40.89 -3.04 20.08
CA LYS A 339 42.12 -2.45 20.58
C LYS A 339 43.23 -3.03 19.71
N LEU A 340 43.88 -2.19 18.91
CA LEU A 340 45.12 -2.57 18.23
C LEU A 340 45.98 -3.28 19.28
N PRO A 341 46.44 -4.52 19.02
CA PRO A 341 47.34 -5.19 19.95
C PRO A 341 48.50 -4.25 20.25
N SER A 342 49.00 -4.23 21.47
CA SER A 342 50.06 -3.30 21.91
C SER A 342 51.29 -3.28 20.99
N ALA A 343 51.47 -4.32 20.17
CA ALA A 343 52.48 -4.44 19.12
C ALA A 343 52.27 -3.52 17.89
N ALA A 344 51.06 -3.02 17.64
CA ALA A 344 50.76 -2.09 16.54
C ALA A 344 50.80 -0.60 16.95
N LYS A 345 51.21 -0.30 18.20
CA LYS A 345 51.52 1.06 18.67
C LYS A 345 52.99 1.49 18.41
N VAL A 346 53.70 0.81 17.51
CA VAL A 346 55.09 1.10 17.12
C VAL A 346 55.13 0.99 15.58
N ALA A 347 55.47 1.98 14.75
CA ALA A 347 56.26 3.18 14.92
C ALA A 347 55.79 4.32 13.98
N ILE A 348 55.53 5.51 14.52
CA ILE A 348 55.91 6.78 13.86
C ILE A 348 56.70 7.59 14.90
N ALA A 349 57.82 7.02 15.32
CA ALA A 349 58.80 7.70 16.13
C ALA A 349 60.17 7.08 15.83
N THR A 350 60.72 7.41 14.66
CA THR A 350 62.15 7.69 14.40
C THR A 350 62.43 7.60 12.91
N ASN A 351 62.45 8.75 12.23
CA ASN A 351 63.42 9.01 11.17
C ASN A 351 63.65 10.53 11.11
N ARG A 352 64.47 11.03 12.04
CA ARG A 352 65.18 12.31 11.87
C ARG A 352 66.51 12.01 11.17
N CYS A 353 66.51 12.14 9.84
CA CYS A 353 67.64 12.44 8.95
C CYS A 353 67.10 12.27 7.52
N LYS A 354 67.23 13.17 6.55
CA LYS A 354 67.80 14.51 6.37
C LYS A 354 67.04 15.07 5.16
N LEU A 355 66.51 16.29 5.23
CA LEU A 355 66.47 17.15 4.05
C LEU A 355 66.94 18.53 4.52
N MET A 356 68.20 18.84 4.20
CA MET A 356 68.78 20.16 4.42
C MET A 356 68.40 21.11 3.28
N ALA A 357 68.08 22.36 3.68
CA ALA A 357 68.20 23.63 2.95
C ALA A 357 67.31 23.81 1.69
N VAL A 358 66.63 24.93 1.46
CA VAL A 358 67.07 26.33 1.53
C VAL A 358 65.95 27.26 2.03
N ARG A 359 66.36 28.35 2.67
CA ARG A 359 65.61 29.36 3.41
C ARG A 359 65.51 30.65 2.60
N GLU A 360 64.35 31.32 2.58
CA GLU A 360 64.17 32.79 2.57
C GLU A 360 62.66 33.09 2.78
N ARG A 361 62.23 33.64 3.95
CA ARG A 361 61.98 35.08 4.27
C ARG A 361 61.06 35.75 3.23
N LEU A 362 59.93 36.40 3.50
CA LEU A 362 59.38 37.21 4.62
C LEU A 362 57.86 37.39 4.31
N SER A 363 56.94 37.06 5.23
CA SER A 363 56.06 37.98 5.99
C SER A 363 55.25 39.07 5.26
N ARG A 364 53.97 39.21 5.67
CA ARG A 364 52.99 40.33 5.54
C ARG A 364 52.19 40.36 4.22
N SER A 365 50.92 40.75 4.13
CA SER A 365 49.70 40.90 4.97
C SER A 365 48.74 41.77 4.13
N VAL A 366 47.44 41.75 4.45
CA VAL A 366 46.43 42.80 4.14
C VAL A 366 45.49 42.57 2.95
N SER A 367 44.26 43.01 3.22
CA SER A 367 42.96 42.91 2.57
C SER A 367 42.60 44.13 1.70
N PHE A 368 41.44 44.03 1.04
CA PHE A 368 40.44 45.07 0.75
C PHE A 368 40.53 45.93 -0.55
N GLN A 369 39.42 45.83 -1.30
CA GLN A 369 38.61 46.89 -1.95
C GLN A 369 39.04 47.61 -3.24
N ASP A 370 38.02 47.70 -4.12
CA ASP A 370 37.63 48.73 -5.09
C ASP A 370 38.56 49.10 -6.26
N LEU A 371 38.03 48.96 -7.49
CA LEU A 371 37.68 50.08 -8.38
C LEU A 371 37.31 49.57 -9.79
N ASN A 372 36.05 49.78 -10.17
CA ASN A 372 35.58 49.92 -11.56
C ASN A 372 36.06 51.29 -12.09
N PRO A 373 36.18 51.56 -13.41
CA PRO A 373 35.00 52.05 -14.15
C PRO A 373 34.94 51.84 -15.69
N THR A 374 33.69 51.85 -16.20
CA THR A 374 33.17 52.46 -17.47
C THR A 374 33.59 51.93 -18.84
N VAL A 375 32.62 51.45 -19.66
CA VAL A 375 31.86 52.17 -20.72
C VAL A 375 30.69 51.27 -21.22
N GLU A 376 29.52 51.87 -21.50
CA GLU A 376 28.21 51.29 -21.90
C GLU A 376 28.04 50.98 -23.43
N PRO A 377 26.83 50.81 -24.03
CA PRO A 377 26.11 49.53 -24.16
C PRO A 377 25.67 49.19 -25.61
N VAL A 378 25.48 47.91 -25.96
CA VAL A 378 24.54 47.49 -27.04
C VAL A 378 23.87 46.18 -26.64
N SER A 379 22.57 46.10 -26.88
CA SER A 379 21.61 45.10 -26.41
C SER A 379 21.37 43.94 -27.38
N LEU A 380 20.85 42.84 -26.80
CA LEU A 380 20.12 41.68 -27.39
C LEU A 380 20.96 40.70 -28.24
N SER A 381 20.79 39.38 -28.21
CA SER A 381 19.99 38.44 -27.40
C SER A 381 20.42 37.02 -27.82
N GLY A 382 20.54 36.09 -26.85
CA GLY A 382 20.39 34.65 -27.07
C GLY A 382 21.62 33.86 -27.57
N SER A 383 22.19 33.00 -26.71
CA SER A 383 22.74 31.70 -27.12
C SER A 383 22.89 30.77 -25.90
N VAL A 384 22.42 29.54 -26.06
CA VAL A 384 22.69 28.38 -25.21
C VAL A 384 24.07 27.82 -25.58
N GLY A 385 24.90 27.49 -24.58
CA GLY A 385 26.19 26.80 -24.78
C GLY A 385 26.92 26.51 -23.47
N CYS A 386 27.28 25.24 -23.27
CA CYS A 386 27.85 24.57 -22.10
C CYS A 386 29.11 25.19 -21.45
N CYS A 387 29.29 25.03 -20.12
CA CYS A 387 30.27 24.08 -19.53
C CYS A 387 30.38 24.14 -17.97
N ASN A 388 30.66 22.96 -17.40
CA ASN A 388 31.33 22.60 -16.13
C ASN A 388 30.55 22.20 -14.85
N ARG A 389 30.70 20.89 -14.56
CA ARG A 389 31.10 20.18 -13.31
C ARG A 389 30.09 19.89 -12.18
N GLY A 390 29.94 18.58 -11.91
CA GLY A 390 29.54 18.01 -10.61
C GLY A 390 29.24 16.50 -10.68
N PHE A 391 30.23 15.66 -10.37
CA PHE A 391 30.22 14.19 -10.31
C PHE A 391 29.22 13.61 -9.29
N VAL A 392 28.57 12.46 -9.60
CA VAL A 392 28.77 11.13 -8.96
C VAL A 392 28.20 10.06 -9.90
N ALA A 393 29.03 9.12 -10.38
CA ALA A 393 28.56 7.85 -10.94
C ALA A 393 29.50 6.73 -10.50
N ALA A 394 28.90 5.70 -9.91
CA ALA A 394 29.53 4.47 -9.46
C ALA A 394 29.68 3.49 -10.64
N VAL A 395 30.87 2.95 -10.88
CA VAL A 395 31.10 1.65 -11.55
C VAL A 395 32.44 1.07 -11.08
N GLU A 396 32.41 -0.09 -10.41
CA GLU A 396 33.41 -1.16 -10.56
C GLU A 396 32.63 -2.40 -11.04
N SER A 397 33.07 -3.18 -12.03
CA SER A 397 34.15 -4.16 -11.89
C SER A 397 34.41 -4.84 -13.24
N ARG A 398 35.69 -5.04 -13.61
CA ARG A 398 36.27 -6.39 -13.87
C ARG A 398 37.79 -6.33 -14.11
N PHE A 399 38.51 -6.88 -13.15
CA PHE A 399 39.69 -7.75 -13.23
C PHE A 399 40.62 -7.68 -14.47
N VAL A 400 41.86 -7.22 -14.25
CA VAL A 400 43.09 -8.04 -14.47
C VAL A 400 44.10 -7.70 -13.36
N THR A 401 44.43 -8.67 -12.52
CA THR A 401 45.64 -8.69 -11.69
C THR A 401 46.54 -9.77 -12.25
N ARG A 402 47.86 -9.56 -12.23
CA ARG A 402 48.80 -10.58 -11.73
C ARG A 402 50.20 -9.99 -11.57
N VAL A 403 50.69 -9.96 -10.33
CA VAL A 403 52.10 -10.23 -10.04
C VAL A 403 52.13 -11.28 -8.94
N ALA A 404 52.88 -12.35 -9.22
CA ALA A 404 53.02 -13.56 -8.42
C ALA A 404 53.99 -13.38 -7.26
N ALA A 405 53.90 -14.28 -6.26
CA ALA A 405 55.06 -14.65 -5.45
C ALA A 405 54.97 -16.08 -4.88
N SER A 406 56.16 -16.70 -4.80
CA SER A 406 56.55 -17.90 -4.04
C SER A 406 56.35 -19.26 -4.76
N GLN A 407 57.34 -20.16 -4.93
CA GLN A 407 58.64 -20.37 -4.25
C GLN A 407 59.64 -21.20 -5.08
N ARG A 408 60.95 -21.02 -4.74
CA ARG A 408 62.07 -22.02 -4.75
C ARG A 408 62.54 -22.50 -6.15
N ARG A 409 63.82 -22.50 -6.53
CA ARG A 409 65.10 -22.78 -5.83
C ARG A 409 66.29 -22.16 -6.59
N ARG A 410 67.36 -21.85 -5.84
CA ARG A 410 68.81 -21.99 -6.13
C ARG A 410 69.36 -21.57 -7.51
N LYS A 411 70.28 -20.58 -7.43
CA LYS A 411 71.69 -20.63 -7.88
C LYS A 411 71.96 -21.26 -9.26
N ASP A 412 72.32 -20.49 -10.28
CA ASP A 412 73.68 -20.04 -10.61
C ASP A 412 73.70 -19.42 -12.02
N ASP A 413 74.61 -18.48 -12.24
CA ASP A 413 74.86 -17.72 -13.47
C ASP A 413 75.22 -18.61 -14.68
N ILE A 414 74.95 -18.13 -15.90
CA ILE A 414 75.93 -17.92 -17.01
C ILE A 414 75.21 -17.66 -18.34
N ALA A 415 75.92 -16.89 -19.16
CA ALA A 415 75.57 -16.08 -20.30
C ALA A 415 75.28 -16.77 -21.64
N LEU A 416 74.71 -15.94 -22.52
CA LEU A 416 74.92 -15.81 -23.98
C LEU A 416 74.60 -17.00 -24.93
N SER A 417 73.56 -16.72 -25.75
CA SER A 417 73.59 -16.68 -27.22
C SER A 417 73.49 -17.96 -28.07
N ILE A 418 72.65 -17.83 -29.12
CA ILE A 418 72.76 -18.34 -30.51
C ILE A 418 71.99 -19.61 -30.94
N LEU A 419 71.15 -19.39 -32.00
CA LEU A 419 70.63 -20.28 -33.07
C LEU A 419 69.71 -21.47 -32.68
N ALA A 420 68.73 -21.95 -33.46
CA ALA A 420 68.33 -21.82 -34.87
C ALA A 420 66.81 -22.17 -34.98
N ILE A 421 65.98 -21.44 -35.73
CA ILE A 421 65.56 -21.66 -37.15
C ILE A 421 64.99 -23.06 -37.44
N VAL A 422 63.70 -23.14 -37.79
CA VAL A 422 63.23 -23.72 -39.08
C VAL A 422 62.00 -22.92 -39.58
N CYS A 423 62.12 -22.44 -40.82
CA CYS A 423 61.09 -21.78 -41.63
C CYS A 423 60.23 -22.79 -42.40
N ALA A 424 59.01 -22.38 -42.79
CA ALA A 424 58.44 -22.71 -44.10
C ALA A 424 57.53 -21.55 -44.60
N LEU A 425 57.83 -21.16 -45.83
CA LEU A 425 57.54 -19.96 -46.65
C LEU A 425 56.15 -19.98 -47.39
N PRO A 426 55.80 -19.03 -48.31
CA PRO A 426 54.52 -18.28 -48.33
C PRO A 426 53.77 -18.26 -49.70
N SER A 427 52.71 -17.43 -49.87
CA SER A 427 52.41 -16.73 -51.15
C SER A 427 51.26 -15.68 -51.08
N LEU A 428 51.57 -14.44 -51.57
CA LEU A 428 50.81 -13.47 -52.42
C LEU A 428 49.28 -13.25 -52.21
N GLY A 429 48.67 -12.05 -52.27
CA GLY A 429 49.09 -10.67 -52.58
C GLY A 429 47.87 -9.71 -52.74
N SER A 430 48.12 -8.40 -52.56
CA SER A 430 47.67 -7.25 -53.39
C SER A 430 46.17 -6.81 -53.52
N PHE A 431 45.91 -5.58 -53.03
CA PHE A 431 45.11 -4.46 -53.61
C PHE A 431 43.56 -4.46 -53.69
N LYS A 432 42.92 -3.51 -52.95
CA LYS A 432 42.27 -2.24 -53.43
C LYS A 432 41.16 -1.77 -52.46
N SER A 433 41.19 -0.48 -52.10
CA SER A 433 40.06 0.32 -51.57
C SER A 433 39.44 1.15 -52.70
N PRO A 434 38.51 2.10 -52.46
CA PRO A 434 37.19 2.03 -51.81
C PRO A 434 36.09 2.68 -52.70
N THR A 435 34.79 2.51 -52.39
CA THR A 435 33.74 3.49 -52.79
C THR A 435 32.45 3.36 -51.96
N THR A 436 32.10 4.43 -51.26
CA THR A 436 30.73 4.92 -50.96
C THR A 436 30.23 5.80 -52.12
N PRO A 437 28.92 6.06 -52.32
CA PRO A 437 28.17 7.17 -51.64
C PRO A 437 26.71 6.76 -51.25
N CYS A 438 26.09 7.29 -50.19
CA CYS A 438 25.40 8.59 -49.96
C CYS A 438 24.17 8.90 -50.85
N GLU A 439 23.10 9.40 -50.17
CA GLU A 439 21.93 10.23 -50.58
C GLU A 439 20.56 9.61 -50.19
N VAL A 440 19.49 10.30 -49.74
CA VAL A 440 19.15 11.71 -49.42
C VAL A 440 17.81 11.72 -48.62
N CYS A 441 17.55 12.81 -47.89
CA CYS A 441 16.38 13.21 -47.08
C CYS A 441 14.99 13.15 -47.76
N TRP A 442 13.91 13.17 -46.94
CA TRP A 442 12.85 14.22 -46.85
C TRP A 442 11.67 13.75 -45.95
N SER A 443 11.16 14.65 -45.09
CA SER A 443 9.81 14.64 -44.48
C SER A 443 8.90 15.58 -45.29
N PRO A 444 7.54 15.63 -45.16
CA PRO A 444 6.88 16.22 -43.98
C PRO A 444 5.44 15.74 -43.62
N LEU A 445 5.08 16.02 -42.35
CA LEU A 445 3.81 16.53 -41.76
C LEU A 445 2.39 16.03 -42.16
N HIS A 446 1.64 15.77 -41.07
CA HIS A 446 0.19 15.93 -40.84
C HIS A 446 -0.87 15.20 -41.68
N ARG A 447 -1.67 14.39 -40.96
CA ARG A 447 -3.06 14.75 -40.65
C ARG A 447 -3.39 14.40 -39.22
#